data_AF-A0A674N127-F1
#
_entry.id   AF-A0A674N127-F1
#
_cell.length_a   1.000
_cell.length_b   1.000
_cell.length_c   1.000
_cell.angle_alpha   90.00
_cell.angle_beta   90.00
_cell.angle_gamma   90.00
#
_symmetry.space_group_name_H-M   'P 1'
#
loop_
_entity.id
_entity.type
_entity.pdbx_description
1 polymer ?
#
loop_
_entity_poly.entity_id
_entity_poly.type
_entity_poly.pdbx_seq_one_letter_code
_entity_poly.pdbx_strand_id
1 'polypeptide(L)'
;MDLRLLLIAALSAVFSISWAQQEGSICIKANARSCGECIQVSESCGWCTDVSFLSDGESISSRCDDLESLKKRKCPIESIENPRGQVRIDKNEPVTNRNNGREKCLEQIIQIQPQRLTLTLRSGEPQAFQLNFTRAEEYSQSKLNSDVSQTAPSYRSYLDLIYLTTHVFRHLCDPVSSVLFILGQSLSSEVILENGKLPEGVSINYKSICKNGVEGTGENGRKCSNISIGDEVFFQISVQADKCPADGRSETIRIKPLGFTEEVEIVVNFICDCECAAKGEPQSPKCGNGNGTFQCGTCKCNEGRIGRVCECSMDYIDAEDLDANCRTNSGTDICSNNGDCVCGTCECKKRQNPAEIYSGKYCECDNFNCDRSNNMLCGGHGRCDCRRCICDPNYTGSACDCSMDKSTCMAKNGQLCNGRGLCECGICKCTDVKFQGPTCEICPTCPGVCQEHKDCVLCRAFPSEKPCVHCSYFDLVQVTDRDKLPQPTDQSFPLTHCKVRDENDCWVYYTFAIQNQTKLVHVVEKPGMREASSSRVD
;
A
#
# COMPACT_ATOMS: atom_id res chain seq x y z
N MET A 1 35.52 0.84 -1.21
CA MET A 1 34.07 0.82 -0.98
C MET A 1 33.81 -0.22 0.08
N ASP A 2 33.40 0.23 1.27
CA ASP A 2 33.42 -0.56 2.50
C ASP A 2 32.29 -1.60 2.51
N LEU A 3 32.63 -2.88 2.72
CA LEU A 3 31.67 -3.99 2.81
C LEU A 3 30.64 -3.78 3.96
N ARG A 4 31.03 -2.98 4.97
CA ARG A 4 30.15 -2.55 6.06
C ARG A 4 29.06 -1.59 5.59
N LEU A 5 29.33 -0.70 4.63
CA LEU A 5 28.32 0.21 4.08
C LEU A 5 27.25 -0.53 3.26
N LEU A 6 27.65 -1.59 2.55
CA LEU A 6 26.70 -2.44 1.80
C LEU A 6 25.80 -3.27 2.72
N LEU A 7 26.33 -3.77 3.84
CA LEU A 7 25.55 -4.51 4.84
C LEU A 7 24.55 -3.61 5.59
N ILE A 8 24.94 -2.37 5.91
CA ILE A 8 24.06 -1.39 6.56
C ILE A 8 22.94 -0.94 5.60
N ALA A 9 23.25 -0.74 4.32
CA ALA A 9 22.27 -0.41 3.29
C ALA A 9 21.30 -1.56 2.98
N ALA A 10 21.77 -2.81 3.05
CA ALA A 10 20.90 -3.99 2.89
C ALA A 10 20.00 -4.21 4.11
N LEU A 11 20.50 -3.98 5.33
CA LEU A 11 19.70 -4.09 6.55
C LEU A 11 18.65 -2.97 6.68
N SER A 12 18.97 -1.75 6.23
CA SER A 12 17.97 -0.67 6.17
C SER A 12 16.91 -0.92 5.09
N ALA A 13 17.27 -1.49 3.93
CA ALA A 13 16.31 -1.89 2.92
C ALA A 13 15.37 -3.02 3.40
N VAL A 14 15.84 -3.97 4.20
CA VAL A 14 15.00 -5.03 4.79
C VAL A 14 14.10 -4.49 5.92
N PHE A 15 14.57 -3.51 6.70
CA PHE A 15 13.73 -2.83 7.71
C PHE A 15 12.67 -1.92 7.08
N SER A 16 12.89 -1.36 5.89
CA SER A 16 11.91 -0.52 5.19
C SER A 16 10.80 -1.31 4.49
N ILE A 17 10.93 -2.62 4.30
CA ILE A 17 9.90 -3.45 3.63
C ILE A 17 8.88 -4.05 4.62
N SER A 18 9.11 -3.91 5.95
CA SER A 18 8.22 -4.49 6.98
C SER A 18 7.38 -3.48 7.77
N TRP A 19 7.29 -2.23 7.30
CA TRP A 19 6.36 -1.23 7.84
C TRP A 19 5.43 -0.71 6.74
N ALA A 20 4.79 -1.62 6.00
CA ALA A 20 3.47 -1.31 5.48
C ALA A 20 2.50 -1.37 6.67
N GLN A 21 2.58 -0.38 7.54
CA GLN A 21 1.51 -0.10 8.50
C GLN A 21 0.26 0.08 7.64
N GLN A 22 -0.67 -0.85 7.75
CA GLN A 22 -1.97 -0.77 7.08
C GLN A 22 -2.79 0.31 7.81
N GLU A 23 -2.34 1.56 7.71
CA GLU A 23 -3.18 2.72 7.91
C GLU A 23 -4.33 2.57 6.94
N GLY A 24 -5.53 2.34 7.46
CA GLY A 24 -6.66 2.05 6.59
C GLY A 24 -6.97 3.22 5.67
N SER A 25 -7.73 2.89 4.64
CA SER A 25 -7.88 3.70 3.45
C SER A 25 -8.30 5.14 3.76
N ILE A 26 -7.82 6.06 2.93
CA ILE A 26 -8.28 7.46 2.97
C ILE A 26 -9.80 7.54 2.82
N CYS A 27 -10.41 6.59 2.13
CA CYS A 27 -11.86 6.44 1.95
C CYS A 27 -12.57 6.16 3.28
N ILE A 28 -12.11 5.19 4.08
CA ILE A 28 -12.70 4.89 5.39
C ILE A 28 -12.53 6.07 6.35
N LYS A 29 -11.34 6.69 6.33
CA LYS A 29 -10.99 7.84 7.19
C LYS A 29 -11.87 9.06 6.91
N ALA A 30 -12.32 9.25 5.67
CA ALA A 30 -13.21 10.34 5.29
C ALA A 30 -14.61 10.25 5.93
N ASN A 31 -15.02 9.07 6.40
CA ASN A 31 -16.29 8.86 7.09
C ASN A 31 -17.53 9.34 6.29
N ALA A 32 -17.46 9.23 4.96
CA ALA A 32 -18.50 9.69 4.04
C ALA A 32 -19.86 9.03 4.34
N ARG A 33 -20.93 9.83 4.45
CA ARG A 33 -22.29 9.35 4.72
C ARG A 33 -23.13 9.16 3.46
N SER A 34 -22.62 9.62 2.32
CA SER A 34 -23.27 9.52 1.02
C SER A 34 -22.28 9.09 -0.07
N CYS A 35 -22.82 8.58 -1.18
CA CYS A 35 -22.02 8.19 -2.33
C CYS A 35 -21.24 9.38 -2.90
N GLY A 36 -21.88 10.55 -3.06
CA GLY A 36 -21.24 11.79 -3.47
C GLY A 36 -20.08 12.24 -2.57
N GLU A 37 -20.25 12.19 -1.24
CA GLU A 37 -19.14 12.46 -0.31
C GLU A 37 -17.98 11.49 -0.50
N CYS A 38 -18.27 10.20 -0.74
CA CYS A 38 -17.25 9.17 -0.90
C CYS A 38 -16.40 9.36 -2.15
N ILE A 39 -17.03 9.57 -3.31
CA ILE A 39 -16.32 9.69 -4.59
C ILE A 39 -15.49 10.98 -4.70
N GLN A 40 -15.78 11.96 -3.85
CA GLN A 40 -15.03 13.21 -3.77
C GLN A 40 -13.73 13.09 -2.95
N VAL A 41 -13.53 12.00 -2.21
CA VAL A 41 -12.33 11.77 -1.38
C VAL A 41 -11.10 11.46 -2.24
N SER A 42 -11.25 10.52 -3.18
CA SER A 42 -10.17 10.07 -4.07
C SER A 42 -10.73 9.26 -5.23
N GLU A 43 -9.93 9.13 -6.30
CA GLU A 43 -10.21 8.25 -7.44
C GLU A 43 -10.23 6.75 -7.07
N SER A 44 -9.58 6.35 -5.97
CA SER A 44 -9.55 4.95 -5.50
C SER A 44 -10.79 4.54 -4.72
N CYS A 45 -11.56 5.51 -4.22
CA CYS A 45 -12.73 5.24 -3.39
C CYS A 45 -13.93 4.80 -4.23
N GLY A 46 -14.61 3.76 -3.79
CA GLY A 46 -15.91 3.34 -4.31
C GLY A 46 -16.98 3.36 -3.23
N TRP A 47 -18.23 3.30 -3.65
CA TRP A 47 -19.37 3.19 -2.74
C TRP A 47 -20.19 1.93 -3.05
N CYS A 48 -20.42 1.08 -2.05
CA CYS A 48 -21.27 -0.09 -2.22
C CYS A 48 -22.75 0.24 -2.00
N THR A 49 -23.55 0.07 -3.06
CA THR A 49 -25.00 0.33 -3.08
C THR A 49 -25.85 -0.87 -2.67
N ASP A 50 -25.25 -2.05 -2.47
CA ASP A 50 -25.98 -3.24 -2.03
C ASP A 50 -26.52 -3.05 -0.61
N VAL A 51 -27.85 -3.17 -0.44
CA VAL A 51 -28.52 -3.00 0.84
C VAL A 51 -28.06 -4.00 1.90
N SER A 52 -27.58 -5.18 1.48
CA SER A 52 -27.11 -6.26 2.36
C SER A 52 -25.63 -6.18 2.72
N PHE A 53 -24.92 -5.15 2.24
CA PHE A 53 -23.47 -5.02 2.42
C PHE A 53 -23.02 -4.75 3.86
N LEU A 54 -23.80 -3.98 4.63
CA LEU A 54 -23.46 -3.62 6.00
C LEU A 54 -23.93 -4.68 6.98
N SER A 55 -23.04 -5.07 7.89
CA SER A 55 -23.38 -5.92 9.04
C SER A 55 -23.98 -5.10 10.18
N ASP A 56 -24.55 -5.78 11.17
CA ASP A 56 -25.06 -5.13 12.39
C ASP A 56 -23.94 -4.38 13.11
N GLY A 57 -24.24 -3.14 13.52
CA GLY A 57 -23.27 -2.24 14.19
C GLY A 57 -22.37 -1.44 13.24
N GLU A 58 -22.23 -1.85 11.97
CA GLU A 58 -21.38 -1.11 11.01
C GLU A 58 -22.05 0.19 10.57
N SER A 59 -21.34 1.31 10.62
CA SER A 59 -21.89 2.60 10.20
C SER A 59 -22.10 2.68 8.68
N ILE A 60 -23.00 3.57 8.25
CA ILE A 60 -23.30 3.83 6.82
C ILE A 60 -22.02 4.13 6.03
N SER A 61 -21.08 4.84 6.67
CA SER A 61 -19.82 5.20 6.06
C SER A 61 -18.90 4.03 5.71
N SER A 62 -19.14 2.83 6.26
CA SER A 62 -18.43 1.62 5.86
C SER A 62 -18.74 1.19 4.42
N ARG A 63 -19.77 1.76 3.77
CA ARG A 63 -20.04 1.62 2.32
C ARG A 63 -18.99 2.30 1.45
N CYS A 64 -18.24 3.26 2.00
CA CYS A 64 -17.15 3.95 1.33
C CYS A 64 -15.80 3.30 1.67
N ASP A 65 -15.12 2.75 0.68
CA ASP A 65 -13.79 2.17 0.85
C ASP A 65 -13.04 2.09 -0.50
N ASP A 66 -11.78 1.67 -0.51
CA ASP A 66 -11.07 1.34 -1.74
C ASP A 66 -11.77 0.19 -2.49
N LEU A 67 -11.72 0.21 -3.82
CA LEU A 67 -12.39 -0.79 -4.67
C LEU A 67 -12.01 -2.23 -4.33
N GLU A 68 -10.74 -2.50 -4.07
CA GLU A 68 -10.28 -3.85 -3.72
C GLU A 68 -10.78 -4.30 -2.35
N SER A 69 -10.90 -3.38 -1.39
CA SER A 69 -11.48 -3.66 -0.08
C SER A 69 -12.98 -3.96 -0.19
N LEU A 70 -13.72 -3.21 -1.00
CA LEU A 70 -15.14 -3.48 -1.26
C LEU A 70 -15.37 -4.85 -1.91
N LYS A 71 -14.56 -5.21 -2.92
CA LYS A 71 -14.59 -6.53 -3.55
C LYS A 71 -14.25 -7.65 -2.56
N LYS A 72 -13.23 -7.44 -1.73
CA LYS A 72 -12.84 -8.40 -0.67
C LYS A 72 -13.94 -8.61 0.36
N ARG A 73 -14.71 -7.56 0.66
CA ARG A 73 -15.93 -7.59 1.48
C ARG A 73 -17.17 -8.11 0.73
N LYS A 74 -17.00 -8.60 -0.50
CA LYS A 74 -18.05 -9.21 -1.34
C LYS A 74 -19.16 -8.25 -1.76
N CYS A 75 -18.88 -6.96 -1.90
CA CYS A 75 -19.79 -6.09 -2.63
C CYS A 75 -19.85 -6.54 -4.10
N PRO A 76 -21.04 -6.78 -4.68
CA PRO A 76 -21.17 -7.10 -6.10
C PRO A 76 -20.60 -5.98 -6.97
N ILE A 77 -19.89 -6.32 -8.04
CA ILE A 77 -19.15 -5.34 -8.87
C ILE A 77 -20.10 -4.31 -9.48
N GLU A 78 -21.28 -4.76 -9.92
CA GLU A 78 -22.37 -3.96 -10.46
C GLU A 78 -23.03 -3.04 -9.42
N SER A 79 -22.80 -3.30 -8.13
CA SER A 79 -23.29 -2.48 -7.02
C SER A 79 -22.23 -1.50 -6.49
N ILE A 80 -21.02 -1.49 -7.08
CA ILE A 80 -19.96 -0.53 -6.72
C ILE A 80 -20.06 0.70 -7.62
N GLU A 81 -20.38 1.83 -7.01
CA GLU A 81 -20.34 3.13 -7.67
C GLU A 81 -18.91 3.69 -7.61
N ASN A 82 -18.35 3.91 -8.80
CA ASN A 82 -17.00 4.43 -8.97
C ASN A 82 -16.91 5.20 -10.32
N PRO A 83 -17.65 6.31 -10.45
CA PRO A 83 -17.74 7.03 -11.71
C PRO A 83 -16.36 7.55 -12.13
N ARG A 84 -16.08 7.56 -13.43
CA ARG A 84 -14.77 7.94 -13.97
C ARG A 84 -14.87 9.21 -14.79
N GLY A 85 -13.81 10.00 -14.73
CA GLY A 85 -13.66 11.15 -15.61
C GLY A 85 -13.62 10.76 -17.09
N GLN A 86 -13.91 11.73 -17.95
CA GLN A 86 -13.92 11.52 -19.40
C GLN A 86 -13.46 12.77 -20.14
N VAL A 87 -12.76 12.56 -21.25
CA VAL A 87 -12.45 13.59 -22.27
C VAL A 87 -13.34 13.37 -23.49
N ARG A 88 -14.05 14.40 -23.93
CA ARG A 88 -14.81 14.40 -25.19
C ARG A 88 -14.39 15.58 -26.06
N ILE A 89 -13.84 15.29 -27.24
CA ILE A 89 -13.47 16.34 -28.20
C ILE A 89 -14.73 16.79 -28.96
N ASP A 90 -15.11 18.06 -28.83
CA ASP A 90 -16.34 18.60 -29.42
C ASP A 90 -16.08 19.28 -30.78
N LYS A 91 -14.92 19.92 -30.96
CA LYS A 91 -14.48 20.53 -32.22
C LYS A 91 -12.99 20.25 -32.48
N ASN A 92 -12.69 19.59 -33.59
CA ASN A 92 -11.35 19.07 -33.92
C ASN A 92 -10.95 19.30 -35.39
N GLU A 93 -11.12 20.52 -35.88
CA GLU A 93 -10.69 20.88 -37.23
C GLU A 93 -9.16 20.73 -37.36
N PRO A 94 -8.64 20.18 -38.46
CA PRO A 94 -7.21 20.02 -38.65
C PRO A 94 -6.53 21.38 -38.82
N VAL A 95 -5.27 21.45 -38.40
CA VAL A 95 -4.42 22.62 -38.64
C VAL A 95 -4.29 22.91 -40.15
N THR A 96 -4.22 24.19 -40.51
CA THR A 96 -4.23 24.63 -41.90
C THR A 96 -2.89 24.40 -42.57
N ASN A 97 -2.87 23.52 -43.57
CA ASN A 97 -1.70 23.29 -44.41
C ASN A 97 -1.75 24.18 -45.68
N ARG A 98 -0.78 25.08 -45.83
CA ARG A 98 -0.70 26.02 -46.98
C ARG A 98 -0.07 25.43 -48.25
N ASN A 99 0.42 24.19 -48.22
CA ASN A 99 1.04 23.55 -49.40
C ASN A 99 0.08 23.31 -50.60
N ASN A 100 -1.23 23.54 -50.44
CA ASN A 100 -2.25 23.28 -51.47
C ASN A 100 -2.62 24.50 -52.35
N GLY A 101 -1.83 25.58 -52.33
CA GLY A 101 -1.88 26.62 -53.38
C GLY A 101 -3.15 27.49 -53.46
N ARG A 102 -4.07 27.43 -52.49
CA ARG A 102 -5.21 28.35 -52.37
C ARG A 102 -4.96 29.37 -51.25
N GLU A 103 -4.92 30.65 -51.59
CA GLU A 103 -4.88 31.77 -50.63
C GLU A 103 -6.12 31.71 -49.74
N LYS A 104 -5.94 31.33 -48.46
CA LYS A 104 -6.94 31.44 -47.40
C LYS A 104 -6.75 32.74 -46.62
N CYS A 105 -7.86 33.33 -46.21
CA CYS A 105 -7.86 34.51 -45.34
C CYS A 105 -7.33 34.21 -43.94
N LEU A 106 -6.78 35.23 -43.29
CA LEU A 106 -6.22 35.16 -41.94
C LEU A 106 -7.25 34.59 -40.92
N GLU A 107 -8.52 34.96 -41.07
CA GLU A 107 -9.65 34.49 -40.25
C GLU A 107 -10.00 33.01 -40.45
N GLN A 108 -9.44 32.36 -41.49
CA GLN A 108 -9.68 30.95 -41.83
C GLN A 108 -8.46 30.07 -41.56
N ILE A 109 -7.41 30.64 -40.95
CA ILE A 109 -6.23 29.91 -40.51
C ILE A 109 -6.58 29.23 -39.18
N ILE A 110 -6.27 27.95 -39.11
CA ILE A 110 -6.39 27.12 -37.91
C ILE A 110 -4.98 26.63 -37.57
N GLN A 111 -4.49 27.00 -36.41
CA GLN A 111 -3.15 26.72 -35.90
C GLN A 111 -3.17 25.80 -34.68
N ILE A 112 -4.32 25.67 -34.01
CA ILE A 112 -4.49 24.76 -32.88
C ILE A 112 -5.47 23.64 -33.16
N GLN A 113 -5.25 22.50 -32.51
CA GLN A 113 -6.16 21.36 -32.55
C GLN A 113 -6.11 20.59 -31.21
N PRO A 114 -7.24 20.25 -30.57
CA PRO A 114 -8.62 20.62 -30.92
C PRO A 114 -8.93 22.10 -30.62
N GLN A 115 -10.08 22.58 -31.06
CA GLN A 115 -10.57 23.94 -30.77
C GLN A 115 -11.58 23.97 -29.61
N ARG A 116 -12.31 22.86 -29.39
CA ARG A 116 -13.24 22.75 -28.28
C ARG A 116 -13.31 21.32 -27.76
N LEU A 117 -13.33 21.17 -26.44
CA LEU A 117 -13.56 19.88 -25.79
C LEU A 117 -14.33 20.04 -24.48
N THR A 118 -14.95 18.95 -24.05
CA THR A 118 -15.61 18.82 -22.75
C THR A 118 -14.81 17.84 -21.89
N LEU A 119 -14.39 18.29 -20.72
CA LEU A 119 -13.81 17.46 -19.67
C LEU A 119 -14.87 17.17 -18.62
N THR A 120 -15.01 15.91 -18.24
CA THR A 120 -15.78 15.51 -17.07
C THR A 120 -14.78 15.05 -16.02
N LEU A 121 -14.66 15.80 -14.92
CA LEU A 121 -13.65 15.60 -13.89
C LEU A 121 -14.26 14.97 -12.66
N ARG A 122 -13.54 14.00 -12.09
CA ARG A 122 -13.75 13.50 -10.75
C ARG A 122 -12.67 14.03 -9.83
N SER A 123 -13.03 14.26 -8.57
CA SER A 123 -12.09 14.70 -7.53
C SER A 123 -10.89 13.77 -7.44
N GLY A 124 -9.69 14.31 -7.58
CA GLY A 124 -8.42 13.58 -7.54
C GLY A 124 -8.10 12.74 -8.79
N GLU A 125 -8.95 12.72 -9.82
CA GLU A 125 -8.72 12.00 -11.07
C GLU A 125 -8.39 12.98 -12.22
N PRO A 126 -7.10 13.12 -12.62
CA PRO A 126 -6.73 14.01 -13.71
C PRO A 126 -7.21 13.48 -15.08
N GLN A 127 -7.74 14.37 -15.92
CA GLN A 127 -8.05 14.08 -17.32
C GLN A 127 -7.04 14.76 -18.24
N ALA A 128 -6.46 14.00 -19.16
CA ALA A 128 -5.41 14.48 -20.05
C ALA A 128 -5.87 14.52 -21.51
N PHE A 129 -5.50 15.58 -22.22
CA PHE A 129 -5.69 15.69 -23.66
C PHE A 129 -4.44 16.27 -24.33
N GLN A 130 -4.30 16.04 -25.63
CA GLN A 130 -3.21 16.57 -26.43
C GLN A 130 -3.68 17.80 -27.21
N LEU A 131 -3.01 18.93 -26.99
CA LEU A 131 -3.12 20.12 -27.82
C LEU A 131 -1.98 20.12 -28.83
N ASN A 132 -2.33 20.21 -30.10
CA ASN A 132 -1.41 20.38 -31.21
C ASN A 132 -1.36 21.86 -31.61
N PHE A 133 -0.16 22.37 -31.84
CA PHE A 133 0.07 23.71 -32.37
C PHE A 133 0.98 23.65 -33.59
N THR A 134 0.59 24.34 -34.65
CA THR A 134 1.43 24.56 -35.84
C THR A 134 1.48 26.03 -36.16
N ARG A 135 2.70 26.56 -36.35
CA ARG A 135 2.88 27.95 -36.77
C ARG A 135 2.48 28.09 -38.24
N ALA A 136 1.44 28.86 -38.52
CA ALA A 136 1.05 29.19 -39.90
C ALA A 136 2.10 30.07 -40.56
N GLU A 137 2.25 29.90 -41.87
CA GLU A 137 3.11 30.72 -42.71
C GLU A 137 2.51 32.13 -42.78
N GLU A 138 3.29 33.15 -42.44
CA GLU A 138 2.86 34.55 -42.43
C GLU A 138 2.43 34.99 -43.85
N TYR A 139 1.46 35.89 -43.98
CA TYR A 139 1.26 36.58 -45.26
C TYR A 139 2.48 37.48 -45.48
N SER A 140 3.45 37.02 -46.26
CA SER A 140 4.72 37.71 -46.45
C SER A 140 4.47 39.12 -46.99
N GLN A 141 4.94 40.14 -46.27
CA GLN A 141 4.95 41.55 -46.66
C GLN A 141 5.50 41.80 -48.09
N SER A 142 6.21 40.83 -48.67
CA SER A 142 6.76 40.88 -50.03
C SER A 142 5.72 41.08 -51.13
N LYS A 143 4.47 40.63 -50.96
CA LYS A 143 3.40 40.81 -51.98
C LYS A 143 2.68 42.15 -51.87
N LEU A 144 2.59 42.72 -50.66
CA LEU A 144 1.99 44.05 -50.47
C LEU A 144 2.89 45.15 -51.05
N ASN A 145 4.21 44.99 -50.95
CA ASN A 145 5.18 45.93 -51.53
C ASN A 145 5.30 45.83 -53.06
N SER A 146 4.94 44.70 -53.69
CA SER A 146 4.97 44.58 -55.16
C SER A 146 3.79 45.28 -55.83
N ASP A 147 2.62 45.25 -55.20
CA ASP A 147 1.39 45.82 -55.78
C ASP A 147 1.30 47.35 -55.58
N VAL A 148 1.93 47.89 -54.53
CA VAL A 148 2.00 49.35 -54.29
C VAL A 148 3.02 50.03 -55.21
N SER A 149 4.02 49.30 -55.73
CA SER A 149 5.09 49.88 -56.53
C SER A 149 4.75 50.08 -58.02
N GLN A 150 3.67 49.49 -58.54
CA GLN A 150 3.39 49.51 -59.99
C GLN A 150 2.33 50.53 -60.44
N THR A 151 1.68 51.25 -59.53
CA THR A 151 0.70 52.28 -59.90
C THR A 151 0.95 53.59 -59.18
N ALA A 152 1.89 54.37 -59.69
CA ALA A 152 1.94 55.81 -59.41
C ALA A 152 2.50 56.57 -60.61
N PRO A 153 1.65 57.35 -61.31
CA PRO A 153 2.05 58.66 -61.76
C PRO A 153 1.19 59.75 -61.12
N SER A 154 1.89 60.75 -60.58
CA SER A 154 1.47 62.13 -60.31
C SER A 154 0.23 62.40 -59.44
N TYR A 155 0.51 63.05 -58.31
CA TYR A 155 -0.40 63.88 -57.51
C TYR A 155 -1.45 64.66 -58.32
N ARG A 156 -2.76 64.37 -58.11
CA ARG A 156 -3.82 65.36 -57.79
C ARG A 156 -5.21 64.69 -57.69
N SER A 157 -5.97 65.11 -56.68
CA SER A 157 -7.38 64.78 -56.38
C SER A 157 -7.70 63.34 -55.95
N TYR A 158 -7.45 63.07 -54.67
CA TYR A 158 -8.15 62.04 -53.91
C TYR A 158 -9.59 62.51 -53.66
N LEU A 159 -10.58 61.88 -54.29
CA LEU A 159 -11.91 61.57 -53.72
C LEU A 159 -12.84 60.83 -54.70
N ASP A 160 -12.54 60.77 -56.00
CA ASP A 160 -13.44 60.11 -57.00
C ASP A 160 -12.98 58.72 -57.52
N LEU A 161 -11.89 58.15 -56.98
CA LEU A 161 -11.36 56.85 -57.45
C LEU A 161 -11.69 55.65 -56.54
N ILE A 162 -12.46 55.85 -55.48
CA ILE A 162 -12.83 54.77 -54.54
C ILE A 162 -13.92 53.83 -55.11
N TYR A 163 -14.62 54.24 -56.18
CA TYR A 163 -15.82 53.52 -56.64
C TYR A 163 -15.65 52.57 -57.84
N LEU A 164 -14.46 52.43 -58.45
CA LEU A 164 -14.31 51.70 -59.73
C LEU A 164 -13.25 50.57 -59.77
N THR A 165 -12.69 50.13 -58.64
CA THR A 165 -11.78 48.96 -58.62
C THR A 165 -12.33 47.73 -57.89
N THR A 166 -13.65 47.67 -57.67
CA THR A 166 -14.41 46.55 -57.07
C THR A 166 -14.38 45.22 -57.85
N HIS A 167 -13.50 45.06 -58.84
CA HIS A 167 -13.30 43.80 -59.56
C HIS A 167 -11.91 43.16 -59.41
N VAL A 168 -10.95 43.83 -58.75
CA VAL A 168 -9.61 43.25 -58.51
C VAL A 168 -9.43 42.79 -57.05
N PHE A 169 -10.19 43.34 -56.11
CA PHE A 169 -10.08 43.06 -54.67
C PHE A 169 -10.93 41.88 -54.17
N ARG A 170 -11.16 40.84 -55.00
CA ARG A 170 -11.90 39.65 -54.54
C ARG A 170 -11.03 38.66 -53.72
N HIS A 171 -9.74 38.97 -53.56
CA HIS A 171 -8.74 38.12 -52.90
C HIS A 171 -8.02 38.75 -51.70
N LEU A 172 -8.37 39.98 -51.31
CA LEU A 172 -7.72 40.64 -50.17
C LEU A 172 -8.68 40.69 -48.99
N CYS A 173 -8.35 39.87 -47.99
CA CYS A 173 -8.92 39.96 -46.65
C CYS A 173 -8.56 41.34 -46.07
N ASP A 174 -9.47 41.91 -45.28
CA ASP A 174 -9.47 43.33 -44.88
C ASP A 174 -8.09 43.97 -44.61
N PRO A 175 -7.70 45.04 -45.33
CA PRO A 175 -6.37 45.65 -45.19
C PRO A 175 -6.20 46.42 -43.86
N VAL A 176 -7.29 46.83 -43.21
CA VAL A 176 -7.25 47.64 -41.98
C VAL A 176 -7.00 46.79 -40.74
N SER A 177 -7.41 45.52 -40.75
CA SER A 177 -7.15 44.57 -39.64
C SER A 177 -5.74 43.95 -39.70
N SER A 178 -5.06 44.07 -40.85
CA SER A 178 -3.79 43.40 -41.13
C SER A 178 -2.57 44.11 -40.50
N VAL A 179 -2.62 45.43 -40.30
CA VAL A 179 -1.47 46.21 -39.78
C VAL A 179 -1.32 46.09 -38.26
N LEU A 180 -2.43 45.93 -37.52
CA LEU A 180 -2.40 45.74 -36.06
C LEU A 180 -1.93 44.31 -35.68
N PHE A 181 -2.15 43.33 -36.56
CA PHE A 181 -1.72 41.94 -36.38
C PHE A 181 -0.18 41.79 -36.40
N ILE A 182 0.51 42.62 -37.18
CA ILE A 182 1.95 42.50 -37.46
C ILE A 182 2.84 43.07 -36.34
N LEU A 183 2.38 44.07 -35.57
CA LEU A 183 3.21 44.72 -34.56
C LEU A 183 3.29 43.94 -33.23
N GLY A 184 2.46 42.91 -33.03
CA GLY A 184 2.46 42.06 -31.84
C GLY A 184 3.17 40.71 -31.99
N GLN A 185 3.41 40.25 -33.24
CA GLN A 185 4.03 38.95 -33.55
C GLN A 185 5.54 39.07 -33.80
N SER A 186 6.19 39.98 -33.08
CA SER A 186 7.63 40.16 -33.19
C SER A 186 8.37 38.92 -32.67
N LEU A 187 8.98 38.15 -33.58
CA LEU A 187 10.27 37.47 -33.41
C LEU A 187 10.43 36.32 -32.40
N SER A 188 9.39 35.77 -31.76
CA SER A 188 9.66 34.63 -30.86
C SER A 188 9.82 33.32 -31.65
N SER A 189 10.98 32.67 -31.56
CA SER A 189 11.18 31.26 -31.96
C SER A 189 10.53 30.31 -30.96
N GLU A 190 9.56 30.80 -30.18
CA GLU A 190 9.06 30.14 -28.99
C GLU A 190 7.53 30.13 -28.99
N VAL A 191 6.96 29.07 -28.45
CA VAL A 191 5.52 28.93 -28.22
C VAL A 191 5.34 28.69 -26.74
N ILE A 192 4.58 29.56 -26.07
CA ILE A 192 4.27 29.48 -24.65
C ILE A 192 2.75 29.45 -24.51
N LEU A 193 2.22 28.45 -23.82
CA LEU A 193 0.79 28.38 -23.51
C LEU A 193 0.46 29.18 -22.26
N GLU A 194 -0.64 29.93 -22.33
CA GLU A 194 -1.27 30.58 -21.20
C GLU A 194 -2.72 30.13 -21.04
N ASN A 195 -3.21 30.12 -19.81
CA ASN A 195 -4.59 29.84 -19.48
C ASN A 195 -5.24 31.05 -18.80
N GLY A 196 -6.55 31.20 -18.98
CA GLY A 196 -7.34 32.15 -18.21
C GLY A 196 -7.38 31.82 -16.71
N LYS A 197 -8.12 32.63 -15.95
CA LYS A 197 -8.37 32.35 -14.53
C LYS A 197 -9.01 30.97 -14.38
N LEU A 198 -8.42 30.13 -13.52
CA LEU A 198 -8.93 28.79 -13.24
C LEU A 198 -10.07 28.84 -12.21
N PRO A 199 -11.06 27.94 -12.30
CA PRO A 199 -12.04 27.72 -11.24
C PRO A 199 -11.36 27.31 -9.92
N GLU A 200 -12.02 27.58 -8.80
CA GLU A 200 -11.50 27.18 -7.50
C GLU A 200 -11.38 25.66 -7.37
N GLY A 201 -10.22 25.18 -6.91
CA GLY A 201 -9.97 23.74 -6.77
C GLY A 201 -9.68 23.01 -8.09
N VAL A 202 -9.44 23.74 -9.19
CA VAL A 202 -9.00 23.15 -10.46
C VAL A 202 -7.54 23.51 -10.72
N SER A 203 -6.73 22.51 -11.09
CA SER A 203 -5.33 22.66 -11.44
C SER A 203 -5.04 22.13 -12.85
N ILE A 204 -4.02 22.70 -13.50
CA ILE A 204 -3.57 22.27 -14.83
C ILE A 204 -2.07 22.01 -14.79
N ASN A 205 -1.69 20.80 -15.19
CA ASN A 205 -0.32 20.43 -15.46
C ASN A 205 -0.06 20.37 -16.97
N TYR A 206 1.12 20.80 -17.38
CA TYR A 206 1.52 20.86 -18.78
C TYR A 206 2.80 20.08 -19.00
N LYS A 207 2.84 19.32 -20.08
CA LYS A 207 4.05 18.68 -20.60
C LYS A 207 4.16 19.03 -22.08
N SER A 208 5.28 19.64 -22.47
CA SER A 208 5.54 19.99 -23.88
C SER A 208 6.34 18.89 -24.55
N ILE A 209 6.06 18.67 -25.84
CA ILE A 209 6.77 17.75 -26.73
C ILE A 209 7.09 18.55 -27.97
N CYS A 210 8.30 19.09 -27.99
CA CYS A 210 8.79 19.99 -29.01
C CYS A 210 9.48 19.23 -30.16
N LYS A 211 10.04 19.97 -31.12
CA LYS A 211 10.79 19.41 -32.23
C LYS A 211 11.88 18.44 -31.77
N ASN A 212 12.12 17.39 -32.55
CA ASN A 212 13.04 16.29 -32.25
C ASN A 212 12.68 15.47 -30.99
N GLY A 213 11.45 15.57 -30.49
CA GLY A 213 10.99 14.83 -29.32
C GLY A 213 11.51 15.37 -27.99
N VAL A 214 11.97 16.63 -27.95
CA VAL A 214 12.42 17.27 -26.71
C VAL A 214 11.22 17.48 -25.80
N GLU A 215 11.24 16.89 -24.61
CA GLU A 215 10.17 17.01 -23.62
C GLU A 215 10.46 18.10 -22.57
N GLY A 216 9.46 18.91 -22.26
CA GLY A 216 9.48 19.87 -21.15
C GLY A 216 8.48 19.48 -20.06
N THR A 217 8.86 19.66 -18.80
CA THR A 217 7.99 19.45 -17.62
C THR A 217 8.14 20.62 -16.64
N GLY A 218 7.23 20.73 -15.67
CA GLY A 218 7.24 21.82 -14.69
C GLY A 218 7.09 23.19 -15.35
N GLU A 219 7.97 24.13 -15.02
CA GLU A 219 7.96 25.48 -15.61
C GLU A 219 8.17 25.48 -17.13
N ASN A 220 8.91 24.50 -17.66
CA ASN A 220 9.19 24.36 -19.09
C ASN A 220 8.10 23.58 -19.83
N GLY A 221 7.15 22.93 -19.13
CA GLY A 221 6.11 22.11 -19.75
C GLY A 221 5.09 22.89 -20.59
N ARG A 222 5.07 24.22 -20.44
CA ARG A 222 4.22 25.13 -21.23
C ARG A 222 4.92 25.71 -22.45
N LYS A 223 6.21 25.40 -22.64
CA LYS A 223 7.09 26.10 -23.57
C LYS A 223 7.75 25.14 -24.56
N CYS A 224 7.80 25.58 -25.81
CA CYS A 224 8.69 25.04 -26.84
C CYS A 224 9.53 26.16 -27.43
N SER A 225 10.84 25.95 -27.57
CA SER A 225 11.78 26.88 -28.19
C SER A 225 12.28 26.34 -29.54
N ASN A 226 12.85 27.22 -30.37
CA ASN A 226 13.37 26.93 -31.72
C ASN A 226 12.29 26.42 -32.70
N ILE A 227 11.11 27.02 -32.66
CA ILE A 227 9.97 26.70 -33.53
C ILE A 227 9.99 27.60 -34.77
N SER A 228 10.09 26.97 -35.93
CA SER A 228 9.99 27.61 -37.25
C SER A 228 8.56 27.52 -37.79
N ILE A 229 8.30 28.24 -38.89
CA ILE A 229 7.05 28.11 -39.64
C ILE A 229 6.88 26.67 -40.11
N GLY A 230 5.66 26.13 -39.97
CA GLY A 230 5.34 24.75 -40.34
C GLY A 230 5.84 23.69 -39.37
N ASP A 231 6.62 24.05 -38.33
CA ASP A 231 6.95 23.11 -37.26
C ASP A 231 5.69 22.82 -36.43
N GLU A 232 5.50 21.54 -36.13
CA GLU A 232 4.41 21.02 -35.32
C GLU A 232 4.94 20.65 -33.93
N VAL A 233 4.22 21.05 -32.88
CA VAL A 233 4.53 20.74 -31.48
C VAL A 233 3.29 20.32 -30.72
N PHE A 234 3.49 19.49 -29.70
CA PHE A 234 2.40 18.94 -28.91
C PHE A 234 2.53 19.33 -27.45
N PHE A 235 1.39 19.56 -26.81
CA PHE A 235 1.30 19.76 -25.36
C PHE A 235 0.34 18.73 -24.80
N GLN A 236 0.82 17.88 -23.91
CA GLN A 236 -0.03 17.04 -23.07
C GLN A 236 -0.47 17.86 -21.88
N ILE A 237 -1.77 18.14 -21.81
CA ILE A 237 -2.39 19.00 -20.81
C ILE A 237 -3.25 18.11 -19.92
N SER A 238 -2.94 18.07 -18.63
CA SER A 238 -3.70 17.33 -17.62
C SER A 238 -4.43 18.29 -16.72
N VAL A 239 -5.75 18.17 -16.65
CA VAL A 239 -6.62 19.00 -15.80
C VAL A 239 -7.18 18.13 -14.68
N GLN A 240 -7.09 18.60 -13.44
CA GLN A 240 -7.55 17.91 -12.25
C GLN A 240 -8.45 18.83 -11.43
N ALA A 241 -9.49 18.26 -10.81
CA ALA A 241 -10.27 18.91 -9.77
C ALA A 241 -9.95 18.27 -8.41
N ASP A 242 -9.78 19.06 -7.37
CA ASP A 242 -9.53 18.59 -6.00
C ASP A 242 -10.80 18.55 -5.14
N LYS A 243 -11.86 19.23 -5.59
CA LYS A 243 -13.18 19.25 -4.97
C LYS A 243 -14.23 19.68 -5.99
N CYS A 244 -15.50 19.43 -5.68
CA CYS A 244 -16.59 19.95 -6.47
C CYS A 244 -16.80 21.46 -6.25
N PRO A 245 -17.21 22.21 -7.29
CA PRO A 245 -17.66 23.58 -7.15
C PRO A 245 -18.90 23.66 -6.25
N ALA A 246 -19.02 24.75 -5.46
CA ALA A 246 -20.11 24.92 -4.51
C ALA A 246 -21.51 24.97 -5.16
N ASP A 247 -21.60 25.45 -6.40
CA ASP A 247 -22.82 25.56 -7.18
C ASP A 247 -23.00 24.43 -8.21
N GLY A 248 -22.03 23.50 -8.30
CA GLY A 248 -22.06 22.34 -9.19
C GLY A 248 -22.15 22.66 -10.68
N ARG A 249 -21.86 23.92 -11.08
CA ARG A 249 -22.02 24.36 -12.46
C ARG A 249 -20.82 23.99 -13.32
N SER A 250 -21.09 23.81 -14.60
CA SER A 250 -20.04 23.68 -15.60
C SER A 250 -19.28 24.99 -15.72
N GLU A 251 -17.96 24.90 -15.81
CA GLU A 251 -17.05 26.05 -15.94
C GLU A 251 -16.34 26.02 -17.30
N THR A 252 -15.80 27.15 -17.74
CA THR A 252 -15.05 27.21 -19.00
C THR A 252 -13.63 27.69 -18.77
N ILE A 253 -12.66 26.89 -19.23
CA ILE A 253 -11.25 27.24 -19.26
C ILE A 253 -10.86 27.51 -20.71
N ARG A 254 -10.11 28.59 -20.94
CA ARG A 254 -9.53 28.92 -22.25
C ARG A 254 -8.01 28.81 -22.14
N ILE A 255 -7.41 28.04 -23.05
CA ILE A 255 -5.95 27.93 -23.18
C ILE A 255 -5.57 28.43 -24.56
N LYS A 256 -4.58 29.32 -24.63
CA LYS A 256 -4.11 29.89 -25.90
C LYS A 256 -2.59 30.03 -25.93
N PRO A 257 -1.98 30.02 -27.12
CA PRO A 257 -0.58 30.39 -27.26
C PRO A 257 -0.44 31.91 -27.15
N LEU A 258 0.55 32.37 -26.38
CA LEU A 258 0.83 33.80 -26.19
C LEU A 258 1.11 34.47 -27.55
N GLY A 259 0.42 35.58 -27.84
CA GLY A 259 0.55 36.32 -29.10
C GLY A 259 -0.31 35.81 -30.26
N PHE A 260 -1.16 34.80 -30.02
CA PHE A 260 -2.12 34.28 -30.99
C PHE A 260 -3.56 34.54 -30.53
N THR A 261 -4.47 34.66 -31.51
CA THR A 261 -5.90 34.88 -31.27
C THR A 261 -6.69 33.58 -31.12
N GLU A 262 -6.15 32.46 -31.61
CA GLU A 262 -6.77 31.14 -31.48
C GLU A 262 -6.62 30.60 -30.06
N GLU A 263 -7.68 29.98 -29.55
CA GLU A 263 -7.72 29.39 -28.21
C GLU A 263 -8.52 28.09 -28.22
N VAL A 264 -8.15 27.15 -27.36
CA VAL A 264 -8.96 25.96 -27.10
C VAL A 264 -9.94 26.28 -25.98
N GLU A 265 -11.23 26.08 -26.25
CA GLU A 265 -12.30 26.21 -25.26
C GLU A 265 -12.56 24.86 -24.60
N ILE A 266 -12.40 24.82 -23.28
CA ILE A 266 -12.55 23.61 -22.47
C ILE A 266 -13.75 23.80 -21.56
N VAL A 267 -14.83 23.06 -21.80
CA VAL A 267 -15.99 22.99 -20.91
C VAL A 267 -15.71 21.94 -19.85
N VAL A 268 -15.71 22.33 -18.57
CA VAL A 268 -15.40 21.46 -17.45
C VAL A 268 -16.69 21.14 -16.69
N ASN A 269 -17.04 19.86 -16.65
CA ASN A 269 -18.11 19.28 -15.84
C ASN A 269 -17.49 18.55 -14.65
N PHE A 270 -18.24 18.47 -13.54
CA PHE A 270 -17.76 17.86 -12.30
C PHE A 270 -18.68 16.71 -11.88
N ILE A 271 -18.09 15.57 -11.52
CA ILE A 271 -18.79 14.43 -10.97
C ILE A 271 -18.85 14.59 -9.45
N CYS A 272 -19.96 15.14 -8.96
CA CYS A 272 -20.15 15.45 -7.53
C CYS A 272 -21.02 14.45 -6.77
N ASP A 273 -21.80 13.67 -7.49
CA ASP A 273 -22.62 12.60 -6.94
C ASP A 273 -22.63 11.40 -7.89
N CYS A 274 -23.09 10.28 -7.39
CA CYS A 274 -23.14 9.01 -8.13
C CYS A 274 -24.38 8.92 -9.02
N GLU A 275 -24.32 8.08 -10.06
CA GLU A 275 -25.44 7.92 -10.99
C GLU A 275 -26.70 7.38 -10.29
N CYS A 276 -26.53 6.51 -9.29
CA CYS A 276 -27.61 6.03 -8.44
C CYS A 276 -28.35 7.14 -7.67
N ALA A 277 -27.71 8.29 -7.41
CA ALA A 277 -28.33 9.39 -6.68
C ALA A 277 -29.38 10.09 -7.55
N ALA A 278 -29.10 10.25 -8.84
CA ALA A 278 -30.06 10.81 -9.80
C ALA A 278 -31.31 9.94 -9.98
N LYS A 279 -31.21 8.63 -9.72
CA LYS A 279 -32.30 7.64 -9.76
C LYS A 279 -32.98 7.44 -8.40
N GLY A 280 -32.66 8.28 -7.42
CA GLY A 280 -33.22 8.19 -6.07
C GLY A 280 -34.75 8.28 -6.07
N GLU A 281 -35.38 7.54 -5.16
CA GLU A 281 -36.82 7.57 -4.95
C GLU A 281 -37.14 8.57 -3.83
N PRO A 282 -37.63 9.79 -4.14
CA PRO A 282 -38.02 10.75 -3.13
C PRO A 282 -39.24 10.26 -2.35
N GLN A 283 -39.31 10.57 -1.06
CA GLN A 283 -40.39 10.11 -0.17
C GLN A 283 -40.59 8.58 -0.25
N SER A 284 -39.49 7.83 -0.32
CA SER A 284 -39.54 6.38 -0.48
C SER A 284 -40.23 5.72 0.73
N PRO A 285 -41.10 4.72 0.50
CA PRO A 285 -41.67 3.93 1.59
C PRO A 285 -40.59 3.20 2.41
N LYS A 286 -39.42 2.94 1.82
CA LYS A 286 -38.27 2.32 2.51
C LYS A 286 -37.61 3.22 3.55
N CYS A 287 -37.82 4.54 3.46
CA CYS A 287 -37.23 5.52 4.35
C CYS A 287 -38.28 6.07 5.30
N GLY A 288 -38.71 5.23 6.24
CA GLY A 288 -39.61 5.65 7.32
C GLY A 288 -41.00 6.02 6.79
N ASN A 289 -41.48 5.32 5.76
CA ASN A 289 -42.75 5.60 5.07
C ASN A 289 -42.85 7.03 4.50
N GLY A 290 -41.81 7.50 3.82
CA GLY A 290 -41.78 8.80 3.14
C GLY A 290 -40.99 9.90 3.85
N ASN A 291 -40.27 9.57 4.91
CA ASN A 291 -39.43 10.47 5.70
C ASN A 291 -38.01 10.67 5.13
N GLY A 292 -37.76 10.23 3.90
CA GLY A 292 -36.50 10.45 3.21
C GLY A 292 -36.51 10.00 1.75
N THR A 293 -35.38 10.20 1.09
CA THR A 293 -35.12 9.75 -0.28
C THR A 293 -34.27 8.49 -0.24
N PHE A 294 -34.71 7.41 -0.88
CA PHE A 294 -33.91 6.19 -0.99
C PHE A 294 -33.01 6.28 -2.22
N GLN A 295 -31.69 6.30 -2.03
CA GLN A 295 -30.72 6.40 -3.10
C GLN A 295 -29.43 5.66 -2.77
N CYS A 296 -28.80 5.04 -3.77
CA CYS A 296 -27.48 4.40 -3.61
C CYS A 296 -27.39 3.40 -2.44
N GLY A 297 -28.47 2.66 -2.16
CA GLY A 297 -28.52 1.67 -1.09
C GLY A 297 -28.75 2.22 0.32
N THR A 298 -28.99 3.53 0.47
CA THR A 298 -29.19 4.19 1.77
C THR A 298 -30.37 5.16 1.74
N CYS A 299 -30.86 5.55 2.91
CA CYS A 299 -31.84 6.61 3.05
C CYS A 299 -31.15 7.95 3.35
N LYS A 300 -31.46 8.97 2.54
CA LYS A 300 -31.17 10.37 2.84
C LYS A 300 -32.39 10.95 3.55
N CYS A 301 -32.29 11.09 4.87
CA CYS A 301 -33.41 11.54 5.69
C CYS A 301 -33.77 13.01 5.47
N ASN A 302 -35.06 13.31 5.57
CA ASN A 302 -35.55 14.66 5.61
C ASN A 302 -35.04 15.38 6.87
N GLU A 303 -35.07 16.70 6.86
CA GLU A 303 -34.71 17.51 8.03
C GLU A 303 -35.53 17.09 9.27
N GLY A 304 -34.87 16.96 10.42
CA GLY A 304 -35.50 16.49 11.66
C GLY A 304 -35.68 14.97 11.78
N ARG A 305 -35.24 14.17 10.80
CA ARG A 305 -35.30 12.69 10.84
C ARG A 305 -33.91 12.07 10.94
N ILE A 306 -33.79 11.01 11.73
CA ILE A 306 -32.53 10.27 11.94
C ILE A 306 -32.79 8.76 11.95
N GLY A 307 -31.71 7.98 11.88
CA GLY A 307 -31.74 6.53 11.74
C GLY A 307 -31.37 6.08 10.33
N ARG A 308 -31.06 4.79 10.17
CA ARG A 308 -30.62 4.24 8.89
C ARG A 308 -31.74 4.25 7.84
N VAL A 309 -32.99 4.23 8.30
CA VAL A 309 -34.19 4.26 7.46
C VAL A 309 -35.11 5.41 7.84
N CYS A 310 -34.59 6.47 8.47
CA CYS A 310 -35.33 7.69 8.82
C CYS A 310 -36.56 7.46 9.71
N GLU A 311 -36.45 6.48 10.60
CA GLU A 311 -37.53 5.98 11.45
C GLU A 311 -37.76 6.84 12.70
N CYS A 312 -36.76 7.57 13.18
CA CYS A 312 -36.89 8.47 14.33
C CYS A 312 -37.04 9.94 13.92
N SER A 313 -37.77 10.69 14.74
CA SER A 313 -37.76 12.16 14.73
C SER A 313 -36.79 12.68 15.79
N MET A 314 -36.06 13.75 15.48
CA MET A 314 -35.20 14.44 16.44
C MET A 314 -35.99 15.09 17.59
N ASP A 315 -37.28 15.36 17.39
CA ASP A 315 -38.13 16.08 18.33
C ASP A 315 -38.82 15.14 19.35
N TYR A 316 -38.74 13.82 19.16
CA TYR A 316 -39.33 12.83 20.07
C TYR A 316 -38.26 12.31 21.04
N ILE A 317 -38.12 13.00 22.19
CA ILE A 317 -37.25 12.59 23.29
C ILE A 317 -38.13 11.99 24.39
N ASP A 318 -38.32 10.68 24.33
CA ASP A 318 -38.14 9.85 25.53
C ASP A 318 -36.81 9.13 25.32
N ALA A 319 -35.70 9.84 25.56
CA ALA A 319 -34.33 9.32 25.38
C ALA A 319 -34.11 8.00 26.13
N GLU A 320 -34.84 7.77 27.22
CA GLU A 320 -34.75 6.57 28.04
C GLU A 320 -35.20 5.30 27.29
N ASP A 321 -36.23 5.37 26.45
CA ASP A 321 -36.73 4.21 25.68
C ASP A 321 -35.85 3.89 24.48
N LEU A 322 -35.25 4.92 23.86
CA LEU A 322 -34.37 4.73 22.71
C LEU A 322 -33.00 4.16 23.12
N ASP A 323 -32.46 4.64 24.24
CA ASP A 323 -31.23 4.13 24.82
C ASP A 323 -31.38 2.67 25.29
N ALA A 324 -32.59 2.27 25.71
CA ALA A 324 -32.86 0.90 26.10
C ALA A 324 -32.61 -0.09 24.96
N ASN A 325 -32.95 0.28 23.71
CA ASN A 325 -32.74 -0.55 22.52
C ASN A 325 -31.25 -0.69 22.14
N CYS A 326 -30.40 0.18 22.67
CA CYS A 326 -28.95 0.17 22.47
C CYS A 326 -28.19 -0.47 23.65
N ARG A 327 -28.89 -1.10 24.60
CA ARG A 327 -28.29 -1.87 25.69
C ARG A 327 -28.53 -3.36 25.46
N THR A 328 -27.56 -4.20 25.85
CA THR A 328 -27.78 -5.65 25.86
C THR A 328 -28.78 -6.06 26.93
N ASN A 329 -28.74 -5.40 28.10
CA ASN A 329 -29.66 -5.57 29.23
C ASN A 329 -29.77 -4.25 29.99
N SER A 330 -30.79 -4.11 30.86
CA SER A 330 -31.11 -2.87 31.59
C SER A 330 -29.96 -2.30 32.47
N GLY A 331 -28.90 -3.07 32.72
CA GLY A 331 -27.72 -2.65 33.49
C GLY A 331 -26.42 -2.51 32.70
N THR A 332 -26.41 -2.70 31.37
CA THR A 332 -25.20 -2.54 30.55
C THR A 332 -25.10 -1.16 29.94
N ASP A 333 -23.89 -0.69 29.66
CA ASP A 333 -23.65 0.59 28.98
C ASP A 333 -24.27 0.60 27.57
N ILE A 334 -24.70 1.79 27.15
CA ILE A 334 -25.22 2.05 25.80
C ILE A 334 -24.10 1.75 24.80
N CYS A 335 -24.40 0.88 23.83
CA CYS A 335 -23.45 0.44 22.80
C CYS A 335 -22.09 -0.02 23.37
N SER A 336 -22.11 -0.67 24.54
CA SER A 336 -20.91 -1.12 25.28
C SER A 336 -19.83 -0.03 25.45
N ASN A 337 -20.24 1.25 25.44
CA ASN A 337 -19.36 2.42 25.41
C ASN A 337 -18.44 2.54 24.17
N ASN A 338 -18.62 1.65 23.19
CA ASN A 338 -17.81 1.53 21.96
C ASN A 338 -18.56 2.01 20.71
N GLY A 339 -19.69 2.70 20.89
CA GLY A 339 -20.52 3.19 19.79
C GLY A 339 -21.37 4.38 20.22
N ASP A 340 -22.09 4.94 19.27
CA ASP A 340 -23.12 5.94 19.47
C ASP A 340 -24.49 5.29 19.19
N CYS A 341 -25.48 5.54 20.05
CA CYS A 341 -26.84 5.06 19.82
C CYS A 341 -27.57 6.02 18.89
N VAL A 342 -27.79 5.61 17.65
CA VAL A 342 -28.49 6.40 16.64
C VAL A 342 -29.82 5.71 16.36
N CYS A 343 -30.91 6.31 16.86
CA CYS A 343 -32.27 5.82 16.62
C CYS A 343 -32.47 4.34 17.06
N GLY A 344 -32.00 3.99 18.26
CA GLY A 344 -32.17 2.65 18.83
C GLY A 344 -31.28 1.58 18.20
N THR A 345 -30.34 1.97 17.34
CA THR A 345 -29.31 1.10 16.76
C THR A 345 -27.92 1.65 17.08
N CYS A 346 -26.99 0.79 17.47
CA CYS A 346 -25.62 1.22 17.70
C CYS A 346 -24.84 1.40 16.40
N GLU A 347 -24.13 2.52 16.29
CA GLU A 347 -23.08 2.72 15.30
C GLU A 347 -21.73 2.67 16.00
N CYS A 348 -20.94 1.65 15.70
CA CYS A 348 -19.68 1.42 16.41
C CYS A 348 -18.63 2.46 16.04
N LYS A 349 -17.88 2.93 17.05
CA LYS A 349 -16.82 3.93 16.92
C LYS A 349 -15.73 3.37 16.01
N LYS A 350 -15.26 4.21 15.08
CA LYS A 350 -14.07 3.89 14.29
C LYS A 350 -12.80 4.23 15.08
N ARG A 351 -11.76 3.41 14.97
CA ARG A 351 -10.44 3.67 15.59
C ARG A 351 -9.50 4.37 14.60
N GLN A 352 -8.40 4.90 15.13
CA GLN A 352 -7.32 5.50 14.33
C GLN A 352 -6.68 4.46 13.40
N ASN A 353 -6.47 3.24 13.91
CA ASN A 353 -6.07 2.08 13.13
C ASN A 353 -7.33 1.39 12.58
N PRO A 354 -7.62 1.45 11.28
CA PRO A 354 -8.85 0.88 10.73
C PRO A 354 -8.85 -0.65 10.67
N ALA A 355 -7.71 -1.31 10.89
CA ALA A 355 -7.66 -2.75 11.12
C ALA A 355 -8.26 -3.14 12.49
N GLU A 356 -8.36 -2.19 13.43
CA GLU A 356 -8.99 -2.36 14.74
C GLU A 356 -10.46 -1.96 14.68
N ILE A 357 -11.34 -2.94 14.82
CA ILE A 357 -12.77 -2.79 14.54
C ILE A 357 -13.56 -3.19 15.78
N TYR A 358 -14.48 -2.30 16.17
CA TYR A 358 -15.61 -2.64 17.04
C TYR A 358 -16.77 -3.13 16.17
N SER A 359 -17.44 -4.20 16.62
CA SER A 359 -18.51 -4.87 15.87
C SER A 359 -19.56 -5.44 16.81
N GLY A 360 -20.64 -5.97 16.24
CA GLY A 360 -21.77 -6.50 16.99
C GLY A 360 -22.88 -5.46 17.12
N LYS A 361 -24.09 -5.94 17.42
CA LYS A 361 -25.30 -5.12 17.48
C LYS A 361 -25.20 -4.01 18.54
N TYR A 362 -24.43 -4.25 19.59
CA TYR A 362 -24.22 -3.34 20.70
C TYR A 362 -22.75 -2.91 20.83
N CYS A 363 -21.95 -3.07 19.77
CA CYS A 363 -20.52 -2.77 19.76
C CYS A 363 -19.72 -3.49 20.87
N GLU A 364 -20.19 -4.68 21.24
CA GLU A 364 -19.66 -5.50 22.33
C GLU A 364 -18.40 -6.28 21.91
N CYS A 365 -18.22 -6.50 20.61
CA CYS A 365 -17.13 -7.26 20.03
C CYS A 365 -16.02 -6.34 19.54
N ASP A 366 -14.77 -6.82 19.64
CA ASP A 366 -13.65 -6.23 18.93
C ASP A 366 -12.65 -7.31 18.47
N ASN A 367 -11.80 -6.96 17.50
CA ASN A 367 -10.81 -7.85 16.91
C ASN A 367 -9.36 -7.58 17.38
N PHE A 368 -9.17 -6.87 18.50
CA PHE A 368 -7.82 -6.42 18.93
C PHE A 368 -7.53 -6.59 20.43
N ASN A 369 -8.53 -6.92 21.25
CA ASN A 369 -8.39 -7.26 22.67
C ASN A 369 -8.42 -8.78 22.93
N CYS A 370 -7.94 -9.60 21.99
CA CYS A 370 -7.68 -11.01 22.25
C CYS A 370 -6.40 -11.25 23.06
N ASP A 371 -6.27 -12.47 23.59
CA ASP A 371 -5.07 -12.94 24.26
C ASP A 371 -3.82 -12.79 23.37
N ARG A 372 -2.70 -12.44 24.01
CA ARG A 372 -1.41 -12.27 23.35
C ARG A 372 -0.41 -13.29 23.90
N SER A 373 0.41 -13.84 23.01
CA SER A 373 1.60 -14.61 23.37
C SER A 373 2.81 -14.03 22.64
N ASN A 374 3.93 -13.87 23.35
CA ASN A 374 5.13 -13.18 22.85
C ASN A 374 4.83 -11.81 22.20
N ASN A 375 3.93 -11.03 22.83
CA ASN A 375 3.42 -9.73 22.34
C ASN A 375 2.64 -9.77 21.01
N MET A 376 2.40 -10.94 20.42
CA MET A 376 1.58 -11.09 19.22
C MET A 376 0.14 -11.47 19.58
N LEU A 377 -0.82 -10.81 18.93
CA LEU A 377 -2.25 -11.15 19.04
C LEU A 377 -2.47 -12.57 18.54
N CYS A 378 -3.12 -13.42 19.35
CA CYS A 378 -3.32 -14.84 19.05
C CYS A 378 -2.01 -15.56 18.67
N GLY A 379 -0.90 -15.19 19.30
CA GLY A 379 0.39 -15.84 19.12
C GLY A 379 0.91 -15.80 17.68
N GLY A 380 0.32 -14.97 16.80
CA GLY A 380 0.61 -14.94 15.36
C GLY A 380 0.09 -16.16 14.58
N HIS A 381 -0.68 -17.04 15.22
CA HIS A 381 -1.17 -18.30 14.68
C HIS A 381 -2.68 -18.44 14.80
N GLY A 382 -3.38 -17.31 14.63
CA GLY A 382 -4.83 -17.28 14.68
C GLY A 382 -5.40 -15.91 14.38
N ARG A 383 -6.70 -15.90 14.13
CA ARG A 383 -7.51 -14.69 13.93
C ARG A 383 -8.20 -14.32 15.23
N CYS A 384 -8.16 -13.05 15.61
CA CYS A 384 -9.00 -12.54 16.69
C CYS A 384 -10.43 -12.30 16.17
N ASP A 385 -11.41 -12.98 16.75
CA ASP A 385 -12.83 -12.87 16.42
C ASP A 385 -13.63 -12.63 17.71
N CYS A 386 -14.23 -11.44 17.83
CA CYS A 386 -14.94 -11.00 19.04
C CYS A 386 -14.21 -11.38 20.35
N ARG A 387 -12.98 -10.87 20.53
CA ARG A 387 -12.11 -11.10 21.71
C ARG A 387 -11.71 -12.56 21.97
N ARG A 388 -11.96 -13.47 21.03
CA ARG A 388 -11.51 -14.86 21.10
C ARG A 388 -10.56 -15.17 19.96
N CYS A 389 -9.46 -15.85 20.25
CA CYS A 389 -8.59 -16.35 19.21
C CYS A 389 -9.17 -17.60 18.54
N ILE A 390 -9.30 -17.54 17.22
CA ILE A 390 -9.61 -18.66 16.35
C ILE A 390 -8.29 -19.13 15.76
N CYS A 391 -7.76 -20.22 16.29
CA CYS A 391 -6.44 -20.70 15.93
C CYS A 391 -6.38 -21.28 14.52
N ASP A 392 -5.22 -21.12 13.89
CA ASP A 392 -4.88 -21.77 12.64
C ASP A 392 -4.82 -23.30 12.82
N PRO A 393 -4.92 -24.09 11.74
CA PRO A 393 -4.76 -25.53 11.81
C PRO A 393 -3.43 -25.91 12.50
N ASN A 394 -3.51 -26.88 13.41
CA ASN A 394 -2.40 -27.34 14.27
C ASN A 394 -1.94 -26.37 15.35
N TYR A 395 -2.71 -25.34 15.70
CA TYR A 395 -2.47 -24.52 16.88
C TYR A 395 -3.66 -24.59 17.86
N THR A 396 -3.37 -24.47 19.15
CA THR A 396 -4.35 -24.49 20.23
C THR A 396 -3.95 -23.56 21.37
N GLY A 397 -4.78 -23.48 22.41
CA GLY A 397 -4.63 -22.54 23.51
C GLY A 397 -5.45 -21.27 23.28
N SER A 398 -5.71 -20.51 24.34
CA SER A 398 -6.51 -19.28 24.26
C SER A 398 -5.81 -18.17 23.48
N ALA A 399 -4.47 -18.20 23.43
CA ALA A 399 -3.61 -17.32 22.65
C ALA A 399 -3.04 -17.99 21.39
N CYS A 400 -3.50 -19.19 21.00
CA CYS A 400 -2.99 -19.96 19.85
C CYS A 400 -1.46 -20.15 19.83
N ASP A 401 -0.84 -20.23 21.00
CA ASP A 401 0.60 -20.34 21.16
C ASP A 401 1.09 -21.80 21.21
N CYS A 402 0.17 -22.75 21.34
CA CYS A 402 0.51 -24.15 21.50
C CYS A 402 0.44 -24.88 20.14
N SER A 403 1.61 -25.24 19.59
CA SER A 403 1.69 -26.07 18.38
C SER A 403 1.30 -27.52 18.69
N MET A 404 0.41 -28.07 17.87
CA MET A 404 0.01 -29.48 17.88
C MET A 404 0.97 -30.35 17.06
N ASP A 405 1.94 -29.74 16.37
CA ASP A 405 2.98 -30.48 15.67
C ASP A 405 3.91 -31.17 16.66
N LYS A 406 4.07 -32.49 16.50
CA LYS A 406 4.93 -33.34 17.32
C LYS A 406 6.28 -33.61 16.68
N SER A 407 6.52 -33.12 15.46
CA SER A 407 7.76 -33.33 14.71
C SER A 407 9.00 -32.86 15.48
N THR A 408 8.91 -31.71 16.15
CA THR A 408 9.96 -31.12 16.99
C THR A 408 10.31 -31.98 18.22
N CYS A 409 9.36 -32.79 18.68
CA CYS A 409 9.54 -33.72 19.79
C CYS A 409 10.09 -35.09 19.35
N MET A 410 10.24 -35.33 18.05
CA MET A 410 10.68 -36.63 17.53
C MET A 410 12.20 -36.79 17.68
N ALA A 411 12.62 -37.76 18.49
CA ALA A 411 14.03 -38.04 18.69
C ALA A 411 14.61 -38.93 17.57
N LYS A 412 15.96 -38.99 17.48
CA LYS A 412 16.68 -39.82 16.49
C LYS A 412 16.36 -41.31 16.58
N ASN A 413 15.92 -41.79 17.75
CA ASN A 413 15.50 -43.17 17.96
C ASN A 413 14.07 -43.47 17.46
N GLY A 414 13.40 -42.49 16.85
CA GLY A 414 12.04 -42.62 16.33
C GLY A 414 10.93 -42.49 17.38
N GLN A 415 11.27 -42.22 18.65
CA GLN A 415 10.30 -42.05 19.73
C GLN A 415 10.10 -40.57 20.07
N LEU A 416 8.88 -40.20 20.47
CA LEU A 416 8.61 -38.86 21.01
C LEU A 416 9.33 -38.69 22.34
N CYS A 417 10.10 -37.62 22.48
CA CYS A 417 10.86 -37.28 23.69
C CYS A 417 11.72 -38.43 24.22
N ASN A 418 12.33 -39.22 23.30
CA ASN A 418 13.08 -40.44 23.61
C ASN A 418 12.31 -41.47 24.47
N GLY A 419 10.98 -41.40 24.52
CA GLY A 419 10.15 -42.23 25.41
C GLY A 419 10.25 -41.85 26.90
N ARG A 420 10.80 -40.68 27.22
CA ARG A 420 11.14 -40.21 28.58
C ARG A 420 10.49 -38.87 28.92
N GLY A 421 9.45 -38.50 28.18
CA GLY A 421 8.78 -37.21 28.33
C GLY A 421 7.45 -37.17 27.59
N LEU A 422 6.67 -36.14 27.89
CA LEU A 422 5.45 -35.81 27.17
C LEU A 422 5.73 -34.63 26.22
N CYS A 423 5.23 -34.71 24.99
CA CYS A 423 5.30 -33.60 24.06
C CYS A 423 4.12 -32.67 24.29
N GLU A 424 4.39 -31.48 24.82
CA GLU A 424 3.39 -30.42 25.06
C GLU A 424 3.77 -29.20 24.23
N CYS A 425 2.87 -28.74 23.35
CA CYS A 425 3.09 -27.56 22.51
C CYS A 425 4.37 -27.62 21.65
N GLY A 426 4.72 -28.80 21.14
CA GLY A 426 5.95 -29.01 20.36
C GLY A 426 7.24 -29.02 21.19
N ILE A 427 7.16 -29.08 22.52
CA ILE A 427 8.30 -29.11 23.43
C ILE A 427 8.22 -30.35 24.32
N CYS A 428 9.33 -31.07 24.47
CA CYS A 428 9.39 -32.20 25.37
C CYS A 428 9.47 -31.76 26.84
N LYS A 429 8.47 -32.13 27.63
CA LYS A 429 8.48 -32.10 29.09
C LYS A 429 8.98 -33.45 29.60
N CYS A 430 10.25 -33.52 29.98
CA CYS A 430 10.85 -34.75 30.49
C CYS A 430 10.17 -35.17 31.80
N THR A 431 9.75 -36.43 31.90
CA THR A 431 9.03 -36.93 33.07
C THR A 431 9.92 -37.10 34.29
N ASP A 432 11.23 -37.20 34.09
CA ASP A 432 12.23 -37.34 35.15
C ASP A 432 13.27 -36.21 35.04
N VAL A 433 13.49 -35.51 36.15
CA VAL A 433 14.37 -34.34 36.29
C VAL A 433 15.83 -34.61 35.93
N LYS A 434 16.24 -35.88 35.89
CA LYS A 434 17.60 -36.27 35.47
C LYS A 434 17.82 -36.17 33.96
N PHE A 435 16.75 -36.10 33.17
CA PHE A 435 16.84 -35.97 31.72
C PHE A 435 16.61 -34.53 31.26
N GLN A 436 17.43 -34.07 30.32
CA GLN A 436 17.40 -32.73 29.76
C GLN A 436 17.59 -32.79 28.24
N GLY A 437 17.48 -31.64 27.58
CA GLY A 437 17.60 -31.51 26.13
C GLY A 437 16.24 -31.43 25.42
N PRO A 438 16.23 -30.96 24.16
CA PRO A 438 15.01 -30.76 23.37
C PRO A 438 14.13 -32.01 23.23
N THR A 439 14.71 -33.21 23.34
CA THR A 439 13.99 -34.48 23.25
C THR A 439 14.26 -35.42 24.43
N CYS A 440 14.72 -34.89 25.58
CA CYS A 440 15.04 -35.68 26.78
C CYS A 440 16.19 -36.70 26.61
N GLU A 441 17.17 -36.39 25.77
CA GLU A 441 18.29 -37.27 25.44
C GLU A 441 19.48 -37.19 26.41
N ILE A 442 19.63 -36.08 27.14
CA ILE A 442 20.81 -35.81 27.98
C ILE A 442 20.55 -36.32 29.40
N CYS A 443 21.43 -37.16 29.95
CA CYS A 443 21.37 -37.61 31.36
C CYS A 443 22.70 -37.32 32.09
N PRO A 444 22.84 -36.18 32.76
CA PRO A 444 24.10 -35.82 33.44
C PRO A 444 24.41 -36.69 34.67
N THR A 445 23.40 -37.32 35.28
CA THR A 445 23.52 -38.06 36.55
C THR A 445 23.42 -39.58 36.41
N CYS A 446 23.32 -40.10 35.18
CA CYS A 446 23.33 -41.54 34.94
C CYS A 446 24.74 -42.11 35.22
N PRO A 447 24.95 -42.99 36.21
CA PRO A 447 26.24 -43.66 36.45
C PRO A 447 26.49 -44.70 35.36
N GLY A 448 27.75 -44.88 34.93
CA GLY A 448 28.08 -46.04 34.08
C GLY A 448 29.45 -46.00 33.44
N VAL A 449 29.57 -45.39 32.26
CA VAL A 449 30.74 -45.59 31.37
C VAL A 449 32.09 -45.36 32.05
N CYS A 450 32.23 -44.31 32.85
CA CYS A 450 33.50 -43.98 33.49
C CYS A 450 33.85 -44.86 34.71
N GLN A 451 32.87 -45.38 35.44
CA GLN A 451 33.13 -46.24 36.60
C GLN A 451 33.15 -47.72 36.21
N GLU A 452 32.28 -48.12 35.28
CA GLU A 452 32.19 -49.49 34.74
C GLU A 452 33.47 -49.91 34.02
N HIS A 453 34.10 -48.99 33.28
CA HIS A 453 35.31 -49.30 32.51
C HIS A 453 36.60 -48.88 33.22
N LYS A 454 36.51 -48.26 34.40
CA LYS A 454 37.65 -47.74 35.16
C LYS A 454 38.75 -48.79 35.31
N ASP A 455 38.42 -49.95 35.89
CA ASP A 455 39.40 -50.96 36.26
C ASP A 455 40.07 -51.57 35.02
N CYS A 456 39.32 -51.79 33.95
CA CYS A 456 39.87 -52.29 32.69
C CYS A 456 40.74 -51.26 31.95
N VAL A 457 40.37 -49.97 31.98
CA VAL A 457 41.16 -48.89 31.38
C VAL A 457 42.48 -48.73 32.14
N LEU A 458 42.43 -48.71 33.47
CA LEU A 458 43.64 -48.62 34.30
C LEU A 458 44.56 -49.84 34.09
N CYS A 459 44.00 -51.05 34.08
CA CYS A 459 44.79 -52.27 33.90
C CYS A 459 45.50 -52.33 32.54
N ARG A 460 44.80 -51.97 31.45
CA ARG A 460 45.38 -52.01 30.09
C ARG A 460 46.29 -50.83 29.77
N ALA A 461 46.06 -49.67 30.38
CA ALA A 461 46.91 -48.49 30.20
C ALA A 461 48.19 -48.54 31.04
N PHE A 462 48.12 -49.10 32.24
CA PHE A 462 49.21 -49.11 33.21
C PHE A 462 49.48 -50.55 33.68
N PRO A 463 50.37 -51.30 32.99
CA PRO A 463 50.63 -52.70 33.32
C PRO A 463 51.17 -52.85 34.75
N SER A 464 50.57 -53.78 35.51
CA SER A 464 51.01 -54.17 36.85
C SER A 464 51.39 -55.65 36.88
N GLU A 465 51.86 -56.16 38.02
CA GLU A 465 52.17 -57.59 38.20
C GLU A 465 50.93 -58.50 38.13
N LYS A 466 49.70 -57.93 38.20
CA LYS A 466 48.44 -58.68 38.07
C LYS A 466 47.97 -58.70 36.61
N PRO A 467 47.60 -59.87 36.06
CA PRO A 467 47.10 -59.97 34.69
C PRO A 467 45.70 -59.36 34.53
N CYS A 468 45.48 -58.60 33.46
CA CYS A 468 44.18 -58.02 33.12
C CYS A 468 43.23 -59.08 32.53
N VAL A 469 42.25 -59.54 33.30
CA VAL A 469 41.29 -60.57 32.87
C VAL A 469 40.02 -59.90 32.30
N HIS A 470 39.51 -60.36 31.15
CA HIS A 470 38.27 -59.90 30.51
C HIS A 470 38.18 -58.40 30.08
N CYS A 471 39.30 -57.76 29.72
CA CYS A 471 39.32 -56.33 29.37
C CYS A 471 39.54 -56.02 27.87
N SER A 472 39.40 -56.97 26.94
CA SER A 472 39.68 -56.80 25.51
C SER A 472 38.55 -56.20 24.66
N TYR A 473 37.45 -55.76 25.27
CA TYR A 473 36.22 -55.34 24.56
C TYR A 473 36.24 -53.90 24.00
N PHE A 474 37.39 -53.22 24.05
CA PHE A 474 37.56 -51.86 23.52
C PHE A 474 38.97 -51.68 22.96
N ASP A 475 39.12 -50.74 22.03
CA ASP A 475 40.42 -50.32 21.52
C ASP A 475 40.96 -49.19 22.39
N LEU A 476 42.22 -49.34 22.84
CA LEU A 476 42.87 -48.38 23.73
C LEU A 476 43.98 -47.66 22.96
N VAL A 477 43.93 -46.33 22.98
CA VAL A 477 44.94 -45.43 22.42
C VAL A 477 45.51 -44.57 23.53
N GLN A 478 46.83 -44.58 23.69
CA GLN A 478 47.50 -43.69 24.63
C GLN A 478 47.80 -42.34 23.97
N VAL A 479 47.62 -41.25 24.72
CA VAL A 479 47.94 -39.89 24.28
C VAL A 479 48.89 -39.22 25.28
N THR A 480 49.80 -38.38 24.79
CA THR A 480 50.87 -37.81 25.61
C THR A 480 50.34 -36.91 26.73
N ASP A 481 49.29 -36.13 26.46
CA ASP A 481 48.78 -35.08 27.35
C ASP A 481 47.25 -34.93 27.26
N ARG A 482 46.65 -34.30 28.27
CA ARG A 482 45.19 -34.11 28.37
C ARG A 482 44.61 -33.33 27.19
N ASP A 483 45.36 -32.38 26.64
CA ASP A 483 44.89 -31.53 25.53
C ASP A 483 44.85 -32.28 24.18
N LYS A 484 45.45 -33.48 24.13
CA LYS A 484 45.39 -34.39 22.97
C LYS A 484 44.22 -35.37 23.04
N LEU A 485 43.42 -35.34 24.10
CA LEU A 485 42.18 -36.12 24.15
C LEU A 485 41.18 -35.56 23.12
N PRO A 486 40.45 -36.43 22.40
CA PRO A 486 39.40 -35.98 21.48
C PRO A 486 38.40 -35.08 22.19
N GLN A 487 37.98 -34.00 21.53
CA GLN A 487 36.96 -33.09 22.08
C GLN A 487 35.57 -33.47 21.56
N PRO A 488 34.48 -33.25 22.35
CA PRO A 488 33.12 -33.60 21.94
C PRO A 488 32.63 -32.86 20.70
N THR A 489 33.18 -31.68 20.42
CA THR A 489 32.84 -30.84 19.26
C THR A 489 33.44 -31.34 17.95
N ASP A 490 34.48 -32.17 18.02
CA ASP A 490 35.26 -32.58 16.85
C ASP A 490 34.80 -33.94 16.29
N GLN A 491 33.84 -34.59 16.94
CA GLN A 491 33.41 -35.96 16.65
C GLN A 491 31.92 -36.01 16.27
N SER A 492 31.59 -36.86 15.29
CA SER A 492 30.20 -37.10 14.85
C SER A 492 29.46 -38.14 15.71
N PHE A 493 30.09 -38.65 16.77
CA PHE A 493 29.60 -39.72 17.64
C PHE A 493 29.72 -39.35 19.13
N PRO A 494 28.89 -39.94 20.02
CA PRO A 494 28.90 -39.60 21.44
C PRO A 494 30.22 -40.01 22.11
N LEU A 495 30.85 -39.03 22.76
CA LEU A 495 32.12 -39.13 23.48
C LEU A 495 31.93 -38.67 24.93
N THR A 496 32.40 -39.46 25.89
CA THR A 496 32.35 -39.12 27.32
C THR A 496 33.76 -38.86 27.85
N HIS A 497 33.99 -37.74 28.52
CA HIS A 497 35.23 -37.49 29.25
C HIS A 497 35.15 -38.04 30.67
N CYS A 498 36.15 -38.82 31.04
CA CYS A 498 36.26 -39.50 32.32
C CYS A 498 37.47 -38.97 33.10
N LYS A 499 37.26 -38.75 34.41
CA LYS A 499 38.30 -38.41 35.39
C LYS A 499 38.16 -39.38 36.57
N VAL A 500 39.15 -40.25 36.76
CA VAL A 500 39.13 -41.32 37.77
C VAL A 500 40.40 -41.30 38.62
N ARG A 501 40.35 -41.89 39.82
CA ARG A 501 41.52 -42.09 40.69
C ARG A 501 42.10 -43.49 40.53
N ASP A 502 43.42 -43.62 40.43
CA ASP A 502 44.13 -44.91 40.46
C ASP A 502 44.37 -45.41 41.90
N GLU A 503 45.08 -46.54 42.05
CA GLU A 503 45.41 -47.12 43.37
C GLU A 503 46.36 -46.24 44.22
N ASN A 504 47.09 -45.31 43.58
CA ASN A 504 48.01 -44.38 44.24
C ASN A 504 47.36 -43.01 44.53
N ASP A 505 46.05 -42.90 44.32
CA ASP A 505 45.26 -41.67 44.42
C ASP A 505 45.69 -40.57 43.42
N CYS A 506 46.29 -40.96 42.30
CA CYS A 506 46.62 -40.08 41.18
C CYS A 506 45.41 -39.93 40.24
N TRP A 507 45.26 -38.75 39.63
CA TRP A 507 44.18 -38.51 38.66
C TRP A 507 44.53 -39.10 37.30
N VAL A 508 43.65 -39.93 36.74
CA VAL A 508 43.71 -40.44 35.38
C VAL A 508 42.57 -39.86 34.56
N TYR A 509 42.90 -39.34 33.38
CA TYR A 509 41.96 -38.76 32.44
C TYR A 509 41.88 -39.64 31.20
N TYR A 510 40.67 -39.93 30.75
CA TYR A 510 40.44 -40.67 29.50
C TYR A 510 39.12 -40.28 28.86
N THR A 511 38.90 -40.70 27.63
CA THR A 511 37.61 -40.58 26.94
C THR A 511 37.09 -41.96 26.56
N PHE A 512 35.78 -42.11 26.51
CA PHE A 512 35.11 -43.31 26.04
C PHE A 512 34.09 -42.95 24.97
N ALA A 513 34.18 -43.61 23.82
CA ALA A 513 33.28 -43.41 22.69
C ALA A 513 32.83 -44.75 22.10
N ILE A 514 31.69 -44.70 21.40
CA ILE A 514 31.17 -45.82 20.61
C ILE A 514 31.06 -45.35 19.16
N GLN A 515 31.89 -45.90 18.29
CA GLN A 515 31.94 -45.59 16.86
C GLN A 515 31.65 -46.86 16.06
N ASN A 516 30.54 -46.89 15.32
CA ASN A 516 30.16 -48.04 14.47
C ASN A 516 30.21 -49.40 15.19
N GLN A 517 29.68 -49.46 16.43
CA GLN A 517 29.70 -50.63 17.34
C GLN A 517 31.08 -50.97 17.95
N THR A 518 32.15 -50.29 17.56
CA THR A 518 33.46 -50.38 18.19
C THR A 518 33.54 -49.43 19.38
N LYS A 519 34.03 -49.92 20.52
CA LYS A 519 34.28 -49.11 21.72
C LYS A 519 35.71 -48.60 21.68
N LEU A 520 35.90 -47.27 21.73
CA LEU A 520 37.20 -46.62 21.62
C LEU A 520 37.50 -45.84 22.90
N VAL A 521 38.71 -46.00 23.42
CA VAL A 521 39.20 -45.34 24.63
C VAL A 521 40.51 -44.61 24.34
N HIS A 522 40.56 -43.30 24.57
CA HIS A 522 41.82 -42.54 24.59
C HIS A 522 42.19 -42.21 26.03
N VAL A 523 43.38 -42.60 26.48
CA VAL A 523 43.84 -42.41 27.87
C VAL A 523 45.20 -41.69 27.91
N VAL A 524 45.37 -40.78 28.87
CA VAL A 524 46.63 -40.03 29.03
C VAL A 524 47.74 -40.92 29.59
N GLU A 525 48.93 -40.89 28.97
CA GLU A 525 50.09 -41.74 29.31
C GLU A 525 50.62 -41.57 30.73
N LYS A 526 50.47 -40.38 31.32
CA LYS A 526 50.97 -40.07 32.68
C LYS A 526 49.81 -39.70 33.61
N PRO A 527 49.60 -40.42 34.71
CA PRO A 527 48.69 -40.00 35.77
C PRO A 527 49.13 -38.65 36.35
N GLY A 528 48.18 -37.80 36.75
CA GLY A 528 48.46 -36.52 37.39
C GLY A 528 49.10 -36.68 38.77
N MET A 529 49.99 -35.75 39.15
CA MET A 529 50.69 -35.77 40.44
C MET A 529 49.71 -35.76 41.64
N ARG A 530 50.10 -36.46 42.72
CA ARG A 530 49.38 -36.46 44.01
C ARG A 530 49.46 -35.07 44.62
N GLU A 531 48.33 -34.48 45.01
CA GLU A 531 48.32 -33.27 45.83
C GLU A 531 48.86 -33.67 47.22
N ALA A 532 50.07 -33.25 47.55
CA ALA A 532 50.59 -33.40 48.90
C ALA A 532 49.68 -32.63 49.85
N SER A 533 49.09 -33.33 50.81
CA SER A 533 48.27 -32.75 51.87
C SER A 533 49.09 -31.74 52.66
N SER A 534 48.91 -30.45 52.39
CA SER A 534 49.37 -29.39 53.27
C SER A 534 48.56 -29.48 54.57
N SER A 535 49.23 -29.95 55.62
CA SER A 535 48.77 -29.88 56.99
C SER A 535 48.47 -28.42 57.35
N ARG A 536 47.21 -28.15 57.74
CA ARG A 536 46.85 -26.97 58.53
C ARG A 536 47.74 -26.94 59.77
N VAL A 537 48.51 -25.86 59.91
CA VAL A 537 48.94 -25.34 61.21
C VAL A 537 48.13 -24.07 61.42
N ASP A 538 47.58 -23.98 62.63
CA ASP A 538 46.64 -22.97 63.13
C ASP A 538 47.02 -21.50 62.87
#